data_AF-A0A2V2R896-F1
#
_entry.id   AF-A0A2V2R896-F1
#
_cell.length_a   1.000
_cell.length_b   1.000
_cell.length_c   1.000
_cell.angle_alpha   90.00
_cell.angle_beta   90.00
_cell.angle_gamma   90.00
#
_symmetry.space_group_name_H-M   'P 1'
#
loop_
_entity.id
_entity.type
_entity.pdbx_description
1 polymer ?
#
loop_
_entity_poly.entity_id
_entity_poly.type
_entity_poly.pdbx_seq_one_letter_code
_entity_poly.pdbx_strand_id
1 'polypeptide(L)'
;MRQFESGATRDSDVEKFDYEGFFSPLVLERRARYMHKHRKQADGKLRDSDNWQRGIPLTAYMKSGFRHFHDWWRFHRTFVLSGKPVSNFCFDLIEDSICALMFNCEGYLHELLKKRYEANGAVFWKATDEVPHEAVHGG
;
A
#
# COMPACT_ATOMS: atom_id res chain seq x y z
N MET A 1 27.93 -15.15 -0.72
CA MET A 1 27.76 -15.84 -2.02
C MET A 1 27.01 -17.13 -1.78
N ARG A 2 25.92 -17.36 -2.51
CA ARG A 2 25.19 -18.63 -2.50
C ARG A 2 25.61 -19.45 -3.70
N GLN A 3 25.83 -20.74 -3.51
CA GLN A 3 26.13 -21.69 -4.58
C GLN A 3 25.05 -22.77 -4.56
N PHE A 4 24.49 -23.05 -5.72
CA PHE A 4 23.45 -24.05 -5.90
C PHE A 4 24.06 -25.36 -6.43
N GLU A 5 23.35 -26.47 -6.27
CA GLU A 5 23.78 -27.80 -6.76
C GLU A 5 24.02 -27.81 -8.28
N SER A 6 23.37 -26.92 -9.02
CA SER A 6 23.57 -26.72 -10.47
C SER A 6 24.91 -26.07 -10.84
N GLY A 7 25.71 -25.65 -9.86
CA GLY A 7 26.92 -24.86 -10.06
C GLY A 7 26.68 -23.36 -10.26
N ALA A 8 25.42 -22.92 -10.31
CA ALA A 8 25.08 -21.50 -10.34
C ALA A 8 25.51 -20.82 -9.04
N THR A 9 25.98 -19.58 -9.14
CA THR A 9 26.28 -18.73 -7.98
C THR A 9 25.42 -17.48 -8.02
N ARG A 10 25.03 -16.99 -6.83
CA ARG A 10 24.28 -15.74 -6.68
C ARG A 10 24.85 -14.94 -5.53
N ASP A 11 24.73 -13.63 -5.64
CA ASP A 11 25.11 -12.73 -4.56
C ASP A 11 24.28 -13.03 -3.29
N SER A 12 24.87 -12.69 -2.14
CA SER A 12 24.21 -12.79 -0.84
C SER A 12 22.89 -12.02 -0.84
N ASP A 13 21.90 -12.49 -0.11
CA ASP A 13 20.62 -11.82 0.12
C ASP A 13 20.46 -11.28 1.54
N VAL A 14 21.47 -11.47 2.40
CA VAL A 14 21.44 -11.05 3.82
C VAL A 14 21.07 -9.58 4.02
N GLU A 15 21.57 -8.68 3.17
CA GLU A 15 21.28 -7.24 3.24
C GLU A 15 20.22 -6.78 2.23
N LYS A 16 19.59 -7.71 1.51
CA LYS A 16 18.56 -7.38 0.51
C LYS A 16 17.18 -7.39 1.16
N PHE A 17 16.31 -6.50 0.70
CA PHE A 17 14.92 -6.52 1.13
C PHE A 17 14.21 -7.78 0.62
N ASP A 18 13.72 -8.59 1.56
CA ASP A 18 12.91 -9.76 1.27
C ASP A 18 11.43 -9.36 1.18
N TYR A 19 11.04 -8.79 0.03
CA TYR A 19 9.67 -8.36 -0.19
C TYR A 19 8.65 -9.51 -0.06
N GLU A 20 9.02 -10.73 -0.40
CA GLU A 20 8.12 -11.89 -0.30
C GLU A 20 7.92 -12.28 1.18
N GLY A 21 8.99 -12.30 1.97
CA GLY A 21 8.92 -12.54 3.41
C GLY A 21 8.26 -11.40 4.21
N PHE A 22 8.33 -10.15 3.72
CA PHE A 22 7.76 -8.99 4.43
C PHE A 22 6.29 -8.70 4.10
N PHE A 23 5.77 -9.22 2.99
CA PHE A 23 4.41 -8.94 2.55
C PHE A 23 3.58 -10.20 2.32
N SER A 24 2.42 -10.28 2.98
CA SER A 24 1.47 -11.36 2.75
C SER A 24 0.77 -11.22 1.38
N PRO A 25 0.81 -12.23 0.50
CA PRO A 25 0.11 -12.17 -0.79
C PRO A 25 -1.41 -12.02 -0.65
N LEU A 26 -2.00 -12.59 0.42
CA LEU A 26 -3.43 -12.46 0.71
C LEU A 26 -3.82 -11.01 1.03
N VAL A 27 -2.98 -10.32 1.81
CA VAL A 27 -3.20 -8.91 2.18
C VAL A 27 -3.00 -8.02 0.96
N LEU A 28 -1.98 -8.28 0.14
CA LEU A 28 -1.74 -7.55 -1.11
C LEU A 28 -2.94 -7.65 -2.06
N GLU A 29 -3.46 -8.86 -2.27
CA GLU A 29 -4.62 -9.05 -3.14
C GLU A 29 -5.87 -8.35 -2.59
N ARG A 30 -6.12 -8.46 -1.28
CA ARG A 30 -7.27 -7.78 -0.63
C ARG A 30 -7.18 -6.25 -0.74
N ARG A 31 -5.97 -5.71 -0.56
CA ARG A 31 -5.66 -4.28 -0.74
C ARG A 31 -5.88 -3.85 -2.19
N ALA A 32 -5.48 -4.66 -3.17
CA ALA A 32 -5.70 -4.40 -4.59
C ALA A 32 -7.19 -4.39 -4.94
N ARG A 33 -7.98 -5.34 -4.44
CA ARG A 33 -9.45 -5.37 -4.60
C ARG A 33 -10.09 -4.11 -4.02
N TYR A 34 -9.65 -3.68 -2.83
CA TYR A 34 -10.10 -2.42 -2.23
C TYR A 34 -9.81 -1.22 -3.14
N MET A 35 -8.59 -1.08 -3.67
CA MET A 35 -8.24 0.02 -4.58
C MET A 35 -9.07 -0.01 -5.86
N HIS A 36 -9.27 -1.19 -6.44
CA HIS A 36 -10.07 -1.34 -7.65
C HIS A 36 -11.54 -0.97 -7.43
N LYS A 37 -12.10 -1.28 -6.25
CA LYS A 37 -13.44 -0.81 -5.85
C LYS A 37 -13.50 0.71 -5.78
N HIS A 38 -12.52 1.36 -5.15
CA HIS A 38 -12.53 2.79 -4.86
C HIS A 38 -12.03 3.70 -5.99
N ARG A 39 -11.48 3.14 -7.06
CA ARG A 39 -11.17 3.91 -8.28
C ARG A 39 -12.39 4.16 -9.17
N LYS A 40 -13.51 3.45 -8.94
CA LYS A 40 -14.81 3.71 -9.57
C LYS A 40 -15.48 4.91 -8.89
N GLN A 41 -15.77 5.95 -9.67
CA GLN A 41 -16.40 7.18 -9.19
C GLN A 41 -17.94 7.07 -9.21
N ALA A 42 -18.61 8.00 -8.53
CA ALA A 42 -20.08 8.04 -8.48
C ALA A 42 -20.74 8.29 -9.85
N ASP A 43 -20.02 8.94 -10.76
CA ASP A 43 -20.42 9.15 -12.16
C ASP A 43 -20.09 7.96 -13.07
N GLY A 44 -19.63 6.83 -12.49
CA GLY A 44 -19.25 5.62 -13.22
C GLY A 44 -17.87 5.70 -13.88
N LYS A 45 -17.19 6.85 -13.85
CA LYS A 45 -15.85 6.98 -14.42
C LYS A 45 -14.82 6.22 -13.59
N LEU A 46 -13.79 5.73 -14.27
CA LEU A 46 -12.72 4.94 -13.68
C LEU A 46 -11.46 5.80 -13.62
N ARG A 47 -10.96 6.06 -12.41
CA ARG A 47 -9.67 6.72 -12.22
C ARG A 47 -8.54 5.73 -12.42
N ASP A 48 -7.39 6.24 -12.86
CA ASP A 48 -6.15 5.49 -12.88
C ASP A 48 -5.80 4.99 -11.47
N SER A 49 -5.19 3.81 -11.39
CA SER A 49 -4.92 3.14 -10.11
C SER A 49 -3.95 3.90 -9.21
N ASP A 50 -3.08 4.71 -9.81
CA ASP A 50 -2.05 5.52 -9.15
C ASP A 50 -2.50 6.98 -8.90
N ASN A 51 -3.75 7.35 -9.24
CA ASN A 51 -4.23 8.74 -9.11
C ASN A 51 -4.01 9.35 -7.71
N TRP A 52 -3.99 8.52 -6.66
CA TRP A 52 -3.73 8.98 -5.28
C TRP A 52 -2.28 9.47 -5.06
N GLN A 53 -1.31 9.02 -5.87
CA GLN A 53 0.09 9.46 -5.82
C GLN A 53 0.28 10.90 -6.35
N ARG A 54 -0.75 11.49 -6.95
CA ARG A 54 -0.80 12.92 -7.29
C ARG A 54 -0.79 13.83 -6.05
N GLY A 55 -1.08 13.25 -4.89
CA GLY A 55 -0.99 13.90 -3.59
C GLY A 55 -2.33 14.33 -3.03
N ILE A 56 -2.45 14.19 -1.71
CA ILE A 56 -3.57 14.64 -0.88
C ILE A 56 -2.96 15.33 0.35
N PRO A 57 -3.57 16.40 0.90
CA PRO A 57 -3.03 17.07 2.08
C PRO A 57 -2.81 16.11 3.26
N LEU A 58 -1.66 16.22 3.93
CA LEU A 58 -1.30 15.39 5.10
C LEU A 58 -2.37 15.40 6.20
N THR A 59 -3.01 16.55 6.42
CA THR A 59 -4.10 16.71 7.39
C THR A 59 -5.35 15.92 7.00
N ALA A 60 -5.63 15.77 5.71
CA ALA A 60 -6.74 14.96 5.22
C ALA A 60 -6.46 13.46 5.40
N TYR A 61 -5.23 13.01 5.09
CA TYR A 61 -4.80 11.64 5.40
C TYR A 61 -4.95 11.32 6.88
N MET A 62 -4.51 12.21 7.78
CA MET A 62 -4.64 11.96 9.22
C MET A 62 -6.09 11.90 9.70
N LYS A 63 -6.92 12.85 9.26
CA LYS A 63 -8.34 12.85 9.64
C LYS A 63 -9.07 11.60 9.12
N SER A 64 -8.77 11.16 7.91
CA SER A 64 -9.41 9.96 7.35
C SER A 64 -8.85 8.67 7.93
N GLY A 65 -7.54 8.58 8.11
CA GLY A 65 -6.89 7.46 8.78
C GLY A 65 -7.46 7.24 10.18
N PHE A 66 -7.66 8.31 10.97
CA PHE A 66 -8.24 8.17 12.31
C PHE A 66 -9.67 7.62 12.30
N ARG A 67 -10.52 8.01 11.33
CA ARG A 67 -11.87 7.45 11.21
C ARG A 67 -11.84 5.94 10.92
N HIS A 68 -11.01 5.52 9.97
CA HIS A 68 -10.91 4.10 9.61
C HIS A 68 -10.25 3.27 10.71
N PHE A 69 -9.29 3.85 11.45
CA PHE A 69 -8.77 3.23 12.67
C PHE A 69 -9.86 3.06 13.73
N HIS A 70 -10.68 4.09 13.98
CA HIS A 70 -11.79 4.01 14.92
C HIS A 70 -12.82 2.96 14.51
N ASP A 71 -13.16 2.87 13.22
CA ASP A 71 -14.06 1.84 12.70
C ASP A 71 -13.48 0.44 12.92
N TRP A 72 -12.22 0.22 12.56
CA TRP A 72 -11.53 -1.04 12.79
C TRP A 72 -11.54 -1.42 14.28
N TRP A 73 -11.19 -0.47 15.16
CA TRP A 73 -11.20 -0.71 16.60
C TRP A 73 -12.59 -1.07 17.12
N ARG A 74 -13.62 -0.35 16.67
CA ARG A 74 -15.01 -0.65 17.02
C ARG A 74 -15.38 -2.06 16.56
N PHE A 75 -15.10 -2.43 15.32
CA PHE A 75 -15.40 -3.76 14.77
C PHE A 75 -14.63 -4.88 15.46
N HIS A 76 -13.39 -4.64 15.86
CA HIS A 76 -12.62 -5.57 16.68
C HIS A 76 -13.36 -5.87 18.00
N ARG A 77 -13.85 -4.83 18.69
CA ARG A 77 -14.63 -5.04 19.93
C ARG A 77 -15.99 -5.70 19.70
N THR A 78 -16.70 -5.31 18.64
CA THR A 78 -18.09 -5.73 18.44
C THR A 78 -18.26 -7.04 17.70
N PHE A 79 -17.32 -7.41 16.83
CA PHE A 79 -17.39 -8.63 16.03
C PHE A 79 -16.37 -9.65 16.50
N VAL A 80 -15.08 -9.29 16.52
CA VAL A 80 -13.99 -10.24 16.82
C VAL A 80 -14.03 -10.72 18.27
N LEU A 81 -14.17 -9.80 19.23
CA LEU A 81 -14.18 -10.14 20.66
C LEU A 81 -15.54 -10.57 21.19
N SER A 82 -16.62 -10.40 20.43
CA SER A 82 -17.98 -10.67 20.93
C SER A 82 -18.28 -12.15 21.16
N GLY A 83 -17.46 -13.06 20.59
CA GLY A 83 -17.70 -14.50 20.60
C GLY A 83 -18.93 -14.96 19.83
N LYS A 84 -19.67 -14.03 19.19
CA LYS A 84 -20.85 -14.34 18.38
C LYS A 84 -20.43 -14.73 16.96
N PRO A 85 -21.21 -15.55 16.25
CA PRO A 85 -21.01 -15.80 14.83
C PRO A 85 -20.93 -14.49 14.05
N VAL A 86 -19.86 -14.33 13.27
CA VAL A 86 -19.59 -13.15 12.46
C VAL A 86 -19.93 -13.47 11.01
N SER A 87 -20.81 -12.67 10.40
CA SER A 87 -21.16 -12.84 8.98
C SER A 87 -20.04 -12.36 8.06
N ASN A 88 -20.01 -12.82 6.81
CA ASN A 88 -19.06 -12.33 5.79
C ASN A 88 -19.12 -10.81 5.62
N PHE A 89 -20.31 -10.22 5.73
CA PHE A 89 -20.48 -8.76 5.69
C PHE A 89 -19.69 -8.05 6.81
N CYS A 90 -19.62 -8.63 8.01
CA CYS A 90 -18.85 -8.06 9.10
C CYS A 90 -17.32 -8.19 8.86
N PHE A 91 -16.87 -9.27 8.22
CA PHE A 91 -15.48 -9.40 7.79
C PHE A 91 -15.12 -8.34 6.74
N ASP A 92 -16.00 -8.13 5.75
CA ASP A 92 -15.80 -7.11 4.71
C ASP A 92 -15.63 -5.71 5.33
N LEU A 93 -16.41 -5.38 6.37
CA LEU A 93 -16.27 -4.10 7.09
C LEU A 93 -14.92 -3.94 7.78
N ILE A 94 -14.43 -5.00 8.44
CA ILE A 94 -13.12 -4.99 9.09
C ILE A 94 -12.03 -4.83 8.02
N GLU A 95 -12.07 -5.64 6.97
CA GLU A 95 -11.08 -5.62 5.89
C GLU A 95 -11.06 -4.29 5.13
N ASP A 96 -12.22 -3.72 4.82
CA ASP A 96 -12.32 -2.39 4.18
C ASP A 96 -11.78 -1.30 5.12
N SER A 97 -12.05 -1.36 6.43
CA SER A 97 -11.52 -0.37 7.38
C SER A 97 -9.98 -0.43 7.50
N ILE A 98 -9.40 -1.63 7.50
CA ILE A 98 -7.95 -1.82 7.49
C ILE A 98 -7.35 -1.34 6.16
N CYS A 99 -7.92 -1.73 5.02
CA CYS A 99 -7.43 -1.30 3.71
C CYS A 99 -7.51 0.23 3.53
N ALA A 100 -8.56 0.85 4.07
CA ALA A 100 -8.72 2.29 4.08
C ALA A 100 -7.69 2.99 4.99
N LEU A 101 -7.39 2.41 6.15
CA LEU A 101 -6.30 2.88 7.01
C LEU A 101 -4.94 2.77 6.31
N MET A 102 -4.64 1.62 5.69
CA MET A 102 -3.43 1.40 4.89
C MET A 102 -3.29 2.44 3.79
N PHE A 103 -4.36 2.72 3.03
CA PHE A 103 -4.35 3.78 2.01
C PHE A 103 -3.92 5.14 2.58
N ASN A 104 -4.39 5.51 3.77
CA ASN A 104 -4.02 6.78 4.39
C ASN A 104 -2.58 6.78 4.91
N CYS A 105 -2.11 5.66 5.48
CA CYS A 105 -0.72 5.51 5.91
C CYS A 105 0.25 5.56 4.73
N GLU A 106 -0.03 4.80 3.67
CA GLU A 106 0.74 4.77 2.42
C GLU A 106 0.76 6.15 1.76
N GLY A 107 -0.40 6.80 1.63
CA GLY A 107 -0.53 8.15 1.08
C GLY A 107 0.27 9.20 1.85
N TYR A 108 0.16 9.19 3.19
CA TYR A 108 0.92 10.10 4.03
C TYR A 108 2.42 9.87 3.90
N LEU A 109 2.86 8.61 3.95
CA LEU A 109 4.27 8.24 3.84
C LEU A 109 4.83 8.58 2.44
N HIS A 110 4.05 8.33 1.38
CA HIS A 110 4.39 8.68 0.01
C HIS A 110 4.73 10.17 -0.12
N GLU A 111 3.90 11.05 0.42
CA GLU A 111 4.14 12.50 0.38
C GLU A 111 5.40 12.91 1.17
N LEU A 112 5.69 12.26 2.30
CA LEU A 112 6.93 12.53 3.05
C LEU A 112 8.18 12.03 2.31
N LEU A 113 8.13 10.82 1.77
CA LEU A 113 9.24 10.23 1.03
C LEU A 113 9.51 11.02 -0.25
N LYS A 114 8.46 11.36 -1.00
CA LYS A 114 8.57 12.22 -2.18
C LYS A 114 9.27 13.53 -1.88
N LYS A 115 8.83 14.26 -0.84
CA LYS A 115 9.49 15.49 -0.39
C LYS A 115 10.96 15.28 -0.02
N ARG A 116 11.30 14.16 0.61
CA ARG A 116 12.68 13.82 0.95
C ARG A 116 13.53 13.54 -0.30
N TYR A 117 13.00 12.81 -1.27
CA TYR A 117 13.66 12.56 -2.54
C TYR A 117 13.94 13.88 -3.30
N GLU A 118 12.93 14.74 -3.39
CA GLU A 118 13.06 16.06 -4.04
C GLU A 118 14.05 16.98 -3.30
N ALA A 119 14.04 16.99 -1.97
CA ALA A 119 14.99 17.76 -1.16
C ALA A 119 16.45 17.33 -1.35
N ASN A 120 16.69 16.08 -1.74
CA ASN A 120 18.02 15.56 -2.06
C ASN A 120 18.44 15.85 -3.52
N GLY A 121 17.69 16.68 -4.24
CA GLY A 121 17.98 17.04 -5.64
C GLY A 121 17.62 15.95 -6.65
N ALA A 122 16.93 14.88 -6.24
CA ALA A 122 16.48 13.82 -7.13
C ALA A 122 15.09 14.12 -7.71
N VAL A 123 14.82 13.63 -8.93
CA VAL A 123 13.49 13.64 -9.52
C VAL A 123 12.71 12.44 -8.98
N PHE A 124 11.55 12.68 -8.37
CA PHE A 124 10.67 11.61 -7.93
C PHE A 124 9.82 11.10 -9.10
N TRP A 125 10.04 9.85 -9.49
CA TRP A 125 9.31 9.17 -10.57
C TRP A 125 7.86 8.87 -10.15
N LYS A 126 6.91 9.15 -11.03
CA LYS A 126 5.51 8.72 -10.93
C LYS A 126 5.32 7.42 -11.71
N ALA A 127 4.34 6.62 -11.31
CA ALA A 127 4.02 5.37 -12.00
C ALA A 127 3.61 5.54 -13.48
N THR A 128 3.27 6.77 -13.88
CA THR A 128 2.92 7.16 -15.26
C THR A 128 4.03 7.92 -15.99
N ASP A 129 5.18 8.16 -15.34
CA ASP A 129 6.33 8.74 -16.02
C ASP A 129 6.93 7.67 -16.96
N GLU A 130 7.08 7.99 -18.24
CA GLU A 130 7.92 7.20 -19.13
C GLU A 130 9.33 7.17 -18.54
N VAL A 131 9.83 5.99 -18.17
CA VAL A 131 11.18 5.86 -17.59
C VAL A 131 12.18 6.35 -18.64
N PRO A 132 12.94 7.44 -18.38
CA PRO A 132 13.99 7.84 -19.29
C PRO A 132 15.02 6.71 -19.34
N HIS A 133 15.34 6.25 -20.55
CA HIS A 133 16.18 5.09 -20.82
C HIS A 133 17.60 5.16 -20.19
N GLU A 134 17.98 6.33 -19.68
CA GLU A 134 19.29 6.69 -19.13
C GLU A 134 19.44 6.43 -17.62
N ALA A 135 18.35 6.18 -16.89
CA ALA A 135 18.37 6.04 -15.42
C ALA A 135 18.73 4.63 -14.90
N VAL A 136 19.04 3.66 -15.78
CA VAL A 136 19.21 2.24 -15.40
C VAL A 136 20.66 1.86 -15.05
N HIS A 137 21.63 2.77 -15.18
CA HIS A 137 23.03 2.49 -14.89
C HIS A 137 23.56 3.32 -13.71
N GLY A 138 23.22 2.89 -12.50
CA GLY A 138 23.72 3.47 -11.25
C GLY A 138 23.50 2.52 -10.08
N GLY A 139 24.17 1.36 -10.12
CA GLY A 139 24.15 0.34 -9.06
C GLY A 139 25.07 -0.82 -9.40
#